data_AF-A0A1G6PYV4-F1
#
_entry.id   AF-A0A1G6PYV4-F1
#
_cell.length_a   1.000
_cell.length_b   1.000
_cell.length_c   1.000
_cell.angle_alpha   90.00
_cell.angle_beta   90.00
_cell.angle_gamma   90.00
#
_symmetry.space_group_name_H-M   'P 1'
#
loop_
_entity.id
_entity.type
_entity.pdbx_description
1 polymer ?
#
loop_
_entity_poly.entity_id
_entity_poly.type
_entity_poly.pdbx_seq_one_letter_code
_entity_poly.pdbx_strand_id
1 'polypeptide(L)'
;MNWFVYEILPIDFGWEHLHTVQQTLADITSAPETVADESQKLDLSDALQFSARWEAAKTAAREHGWEGDFRHDPRVFWLPGETKFDLAFVFKQDNNGTTYVVSPVVLPWLDALT
;
A
#
# COMPACT_ATOMS: atom_id res chain seq x y z
N MET A 1 9.69 -10.17 -3.67
CA MET A 1 9.01 -10.02 -2.37
C MET A 1 7.76 -10.86 -2.42
N ASN A 2 7.43 -11.60 -1.37
CA ASN A 2 6.19 -12.39 -1.35
C ASN A 2 5.10 -11.54 -0.68
N TRP A 3 3.97 -11.34 -1.35
CA TRP A 3 2.83 -10.62 -0.79
C TRP A 3 1.78 -11.61 -0.31
N PHE A 4 1.21 -11.35 0.87
CA PHE A 4 -0.01 -12.01 1.33
C PHE A 4 -1.19 -11.19 0.87
N VAL A 5 -2.13 -11.83 0.18
CA VAL A 5 -3.32 -11.19 -0.35
C VAL A 5 -4.54 -11.76 0.35
N TYR A 6 -5.42 -10.88 0.78
CA TYR A 6 -6.68 -11.23 1.43
C TYR A 6 -7.84 -10.61 0.68
N GLU A 7 -8.86 -11.42 0.42
CA GLU A 7 -10.16 -10.98 -0.09
C GLU A 7 -11.14 -10.87 1.08
N ILE A 8 -11.61 -9.67 1.39
CA ILE A 8 -12.57 -9.45 2.49
C ILE A 8 -13.78 -8.65 2.04
N LEU A 9 -14.82 -8.69 2.87
CA LEU A 9 -16.03 -7.90 2.68
C LEU A 9 -15.73 -6.39 2.58
N PRO A 10 -16.61 -5.60 1.93
CA PRO A 10 -16.42 -4.17 1.77
C PRO A 10 -16.14 -3.44 3.10
N ILE A 11 -15.08 -2.63 3.14
CA ILE A 11 -14.84 -1.68 4.24
C ILE A 11 -15.45 -0.33 3.87
N ASP A 12 -16.52 0.08 4.54
CA ASP A 12 -17.26 1.31 4.20
C ASP A 12 -16.92 2.53 5.06
N PHE A 13 -16.24 2.34 6.19
CA PHE A 13 -15.95 3.40 7.16
C PHE A 13 -14.49 3.34 7.65
N GLY A 14 -13.90 4.50 7.94
CA GLY A 14 -12.60 4.66 8.60
C GLY A 14 -11.38 4.51 7.70
N TRP A 15 -11.52 3.95 6.50
CA TRP A 15 -10.43 3.83 5.53
C TRP A 15 -10.03 5.18 4.90
N GLU A 16 -10.91 6.18 4.92
CA GLU A 16 -10.66 7.54 4.47
C GLU A 16 -9.62 8.28 5.31
N HIS A 17 -9.33 7.78 6.53
CA HIS A 17 -8.28 8.30 7.40
C HIS A 17 -6.87 7.85 6.96
N LEU A 18 -6.78 6.91 6.02
CA LEU A 18 -5.51 6.46 5.46
C LEU A 18 -5.11 7.34 4.27
N HIS A 19 -3.80 7.57 4.12
CA HIS A 19 -3.28 8.22 2.93
C HIS A 19 -3.55 7.36 1.69
N THR A 20 -3.87 8.02 0.58
CA THR A 20 -3.88 7.35 -0.72
C THR A 20 -2.45 6.98 -1.14
N VAL A 21 -2.33 6.06 -2.10
CA VAL A 21 -1.06 5.77 -2.76
C VAL A 21 -0.43 7.04 -3.35
N GLN A 22 -1.25 7.92 -3.94
CA GLN A 22 -0.79 9.18 -4.50
C GLN A 22 -0.29 10.16 -3.43
N GLN A 23 -1.03 10.31 -2.32
CA GLN A 23 -0.61 11.15 -1.20
C GLN A 23 0.70 10.64 -0.60
N THR A 24 0.80 9.33 -0.36
CA THR A 24 2.00 8.71 0.21
C THR A 24 3.23 8.92 -0.69
N LEU A 25 3.08 8.78 -2.01
CA LEU A 25 4.17 9.05 -2.96
C LEU A 25 4.59 10.53 -2.94
N ALA A 26 3.63 11.45 -2.85
CA ALA A 26 3.92 12.87 -2.74
C ALA A 26 4.67 13.19 -1.44
N ASP A 27 4.29 12.58 -0.32
CA ASP A 27 4.95 12.74 0.97
C ASP A 27 6.41 12.23 0.93
N ILE A 28 6.62 11.03 0.35
CA ILE A 28 7.96 10.45 0.18
C ILE A 28 8.84 11.35 -0.69
N THR A 29 8.28 11.95 -1.74
CA THR A 29 9.02 12.83 -2.65
C THR A 29 9.28 14.22 -2.05
N SER A 30 8.50 14.62 -1.04
CA SER A 30 8.56 15.96 -0.43
C SER A 30 9.26 15.98 0.93
N ALA A 31 9.85 14.85 1.37
CA ALA A 31 10.45 14.73 2.69
C ALA A 31 11.54 15.80 2.90
N PRO A 32 11.44 16.64 3.95
CA PRO A 32 12.39 17.72 4.17
C PRO A 32 13.76 17.16 4.54
N GLU A 33 14.76 17.56 3.76
CA GLU A 33 16.18 17.34 4.00
C GLU A 33 16.53 17.75 5.44
N THR A 34 16.87 16.78 6.30
CA THR A 34 17.47 17.09 7.59
C THR A 34 18.88 17.65 7.34
N VAL A 35 18.98 18.97 7.39
CA VAL A 35 20.17 19.81 7.64
C VAL A 35 21.45 19.51 6.84
N ALA A 36 21.70 20.41 5.88
CA ALA A 36 23.00 20.88 5.39
C ALA A 36 23.85 19.93 4.53
N ASP A 37 23.55 19.85 3.23
CA ASP A 37 24.59 19.83 2.20
C ASP A 37 24.05 20.37 0.86
N GLU A 38 24.63 21.44 0.32
CA GLU A 38 24.18 22.17 -0.89
C GLU A 38 24.45 21.41 -2.22
N SER A 39 24.58 20.08 -2.17
CA SER A 39 24.88 19.24 -3.33
C SER A 39 23.90 18.08 -3.54
N GLN A 40 22.76 18.08 -2.83
CA GLN A 40 21.80 16.98 -2.85
C GLN A 40 21.01 16.92 -4.16
N LYS A 41 21.42 15.98 -5.03
CA LYS A 41 20.52 15.43 -6.03
C LYS A 41 19.28 14.91 -5.31
N LEU A 42 18.09 15.23 -5.84
CA LEU A 42 16.82 14.65 -5.43
C LEU A 42 16.99 13.12 -5.34
N ASP A 43 17.06 12.57 -4.12
CA ASP A 43 17.18 11.13 -3.93
C ASP A 43 15.80 10.50 -4.14
N LEU A 44 15.54 10.09 -5.39
CA LEU A 44 14.29 9.47 -5.80
C LEU A 44 14.25 7.96 -5.51
N SER A 45 15.26 7.40 -4.84
CA SER A 45 15.35 5.95 -4.61
C SER A 45 14.15 5.43 -3.82
N ASP A 46 13.71 6.16 -2.78
CA ASP A 46 12.54 5.80 -1.97
C ASP A 46 11.23 5.87 -2.78
N ALA A 47 11.07 6.90 -3.61
CA ALA A 47 9.90 7.04 -4.50
C ALA A 47 9.83 5.92 -5.55
N LEU A 48 10.98 5.55 -6.12
CA LEU A 48 11.09 4.42 -7.05
C LEU A 48 10.82 3.09 -6.35
N GLN A 49 11.34 2.89 -5.14
CA GLN A 49 11.09 1.69 -4.35
C GLN A 49 9.61 1.57 -3.98
N PHE A 50 8.97 2.67 -3.56
CA PHE A 50 7.54 2.71 -3.27
C PHE A 50 6.72 2.33 -4.52
N SER A 51 7.05 2.94 -5.66
CA SER A 51 6.36 2.66 -6.93
C SER A 51 6.51 1.19 -7.34
N ALA A 52 7.71 0.61 -7.21
CA ALA A 52 7.96 -0.80 -7.48
C ALA A 52 7.19 -1.73 -6.52
N ARG A 53 7.10 -1.38 -5.23
CA ARG A 53 6.28 -2.11 -4.25
C ARG A 53 4.80 -2.07 -4.61
N TRP A 54 4.29 -0.92 -5.04
CA TRP A 54 2.90 -0.76 -5.47
C TRP A 54 2.58 -1.60 -6.71
N GLU A 55 3.44 -1.60 -7.74
CA GLU A 55 3.24 -2.45 -8.91
C GLU A 55 3.29 -3.94 -8.55
N ALA A 56 4.22 -4.36 -7.69
CA ALA A 56 4.29 -5.74 -7.23
C ALA A 56 3.05 -6.17 -6.43
N ALA A 57 2.50 -5.28 -5.59
CA ALA A 57 1.28 -5.53 -4.84
C ALA A 57 0.06 -5.69 -5.75
N LYS A 58 -0.07 -4.84 -6.78
CA LYS A 58 -1.11 -4.98 -7.81
C LYS A 58 -1.00 -6.30 -8.57
N THR A 59 0.21 -6.73 -8.93
CA THR A 59 0.43 -8.03 -9.57
C THR A 59 -0.04 -9.17 -8.68
N ALA A 60 0.36 -9.19 -7.41
CA ALA A 60 -0.06 -10.21 -6.46
C ALA A 60 -1.59 -10.25 -6.29
N ALA A 61 -2.24 -9.08 -6.21
CA ALA A 61 -3.70 -9.03 -6.12
C ALA A 61 -4.39 -9.56 -7.38
N ARG A 62 -3.86 -9.27 -8.58
CA ARG A 62 -4.40 -9.84 -9.84
C ARG A 62 -4.29 -11.36 -9.87
N GLU A 63 -3.15 -11.90 -9.43
CA GLU A 63 -2.95 -13.35 -9.30
C GLU A 63 -3.92 -13.99 -8.30
N HIS A 64 -4.42 -13.20 -7.34
CA HIS A 64 -5.41 -13.62 -6.34
C HIS A 64 -6.87 -13.38 -6.75
N GLY A 65 -7.14 -12.76 -7.91
CA GLY A 65 -8.50 -12.57 -8.43
C GLY A 65 -8.95 -11.12 -8.63
N TRP A 66 -8.14 -10.11 -8.26
CA TRP A 66 -8.49 -8.71 -8.50
C TRP A 66 -8.50 -8.38 -10.00
N GLU A 67 -9.57 -7.76 -10.47
CA GLU A 67 -9.80 -7.51 -11.91
C GLU A 67 -9.06 -6.28 -12.46
N GLY A 68 -8.43 -5.48 -11.59
CA GLY A 68 -7.63 -4.32 -12.01
C GLY A 68 -8.34 -2.97 -11.96
N ASP A 69 -9.54 -2.91 -11.38
CA ASP A 69 -10.32 -1.68 -11.20
C ASP A 69 -10.34 -1.18 -9.73
N PHE A 70 -10.81 0.05 -9.54
CA PHE A 70 -10.89 0.67 -8.22
C PHE A 70 -12.21 1.43 -8.07
N ARG A 71 -12.95 1.16 -6.99
CA ARG A 71 -14.14 1.95 -6.62
C ARG A 71 -13.78 3.32 -6.06
N HIS A 72 -12.67 3.39 -5.33
CA HIS A 72 -12.08 4.60 -4.78
C HIS A 72 -10.55 4.49 -4.78
N ASP A 73 -9.87 5.60 -4.52
CA ASP A 73 -8.40 5.62 -4.50
C ASP A 73 -7.81 4.56 -3.55
N PRO A 74 -6.82 3.78 -4.01
CA PRO A 74 -6.13 2.80 -3.18
C PRO A 74 -5.40 3.49 -2.03
N ARG A 75 -5.38 2.84 -0.87
CA ARG A 75 -4.84 3.39 0.38
C ARG A 75 -3.62 2.62 0.86
N VAL A 76 -2.81 3.29 1.68
CA VAL A 76 -1.60 2.73 2.31
C VAL A 76 -1.81 2.68 3.82
N PHE A 77 -1.36 1.60 4.46
CA PHE A 77 -1.26 1.50 5.90
C PHE A 77 0.09 0.90 6.31
N TRP A 78 0.49 1.18 7.54
CA TRP A 78 1.81 0.83 8.07
C TRP A 78 1.69 -0.27 9.11
N LEU A 79 2.56 -1.26 9.00
CA LEU A 79 2.66 -2.40 9.89
C LEU A 79 3.99 -2.30 10.66
N PRO A 80 3.96 -2.31 12.00
CA PRO A 80 5.18 -2.31 12.78
C PRO A 80 5.90 -3.66 12.60
N GLY A 81 7.18 -3.60 12.27
CA GLY A 81 8.12 -4.71 12.38
C GLY A 81 9.05 -4.54 13.58
N GLU A 82 9.97 -5.47 13.76
CA GLU A 82 10.92 -5.46 14.88
C GLU A 82 11.80 -4.21 14.91
N THR A 83 12.25 -3.73 13.74
CA THR A 83 13.22 -2.63 13.63
C THR A 83 12.76 -1.49 12.72
N LYS A 84 11.66 -1.66 11.99
CA LYS A 84 11.13 -0.69 11.03
C LYS A 84 9.65 -0.91 10.79
N PHE A 85 8.99 0.10 10.26
CA PHE A 85 7.65 -0.06 9.69
C PHE A 85 7.76 -0.56 8.26
N ASP A 86 6.84 -1.45 7.88
CA ASP A 86 6.63 -1.86 6.50
C ASP A 86 5.24 -1.41 6.04
N LEU A 87 5.13 -1.07 4.75
CA LEU A 87 3.87 -0.63 4.17
C LEU A 87 3.11 -1.81 3.53
N ALA A 88 1.79 -1.72 3.62
CA ALA A 88 0.81 -2.58 2.99
C ALA A 88 -0.23 -1.72 2.26
N PHE A 89 -0.98 -2.34 1.34
CA PHE A 89 -1.96 -1.66 0.51
C PHE A 89 -3.35 -2.22 0.74
N VAL A 90 -4.36 -1.35 0.67
CA VAL A 90 -5.77 -1.75 0.71
C VAL A 90 -6.56 -1.01 -0.38
N PHE A 91 -7.37 -1.74 -1.12
CA PHE A 91 -8.17 -1.15 -2.20
C PHE A 91 -9.44 -1.95 -2.47
N LYS A 92 -10.45 -1.25 -2.99
CA LYS A 92 -11.80 -1.80 -3.22
C LYS A 92 -12.05 -1.97 -4.72
N GLN A 93 -12.43 -3.18 -5.12
CA GLN A 93 -12.88 -3.49 -6.48
C GLN A 93 -14.20 -2.78 -6.78
N ASP A 94 -14.39 -2.28 -8.01
CA ASP A 94 -15.56 -1.47 -8.35
C ASP A 94 -16.85 -2.29 -8.42
N ASN A 95 -16.77 -3.45 -9.09
CA ASN A 95 -17.93 -4.26 -9.49
C ASN A 95 -18.77 -4.82 -8.33
N ASN A 96 -18.15 -5.23 -7.22
CA ASN A 96 -18.78 -5.93 -6.10
C ASN A 96 -18.40 -5.34 -4.74
N GLY A 97 -17.50 -4.35 -4.70
CA GLY A 97 -17.02 -3.75 -3.46
C GLY A 97 -16.08 -4.63 -2.64
N THR A 98 -15.66 -5.78 -3.17
CA THR A 98 -14.65 -6.65 -2.54
C THR A 98 -13.42 -5.82 -2.20
N THR A 99 -12.93 -5.96 -0.98
CA THR A 99 -11.75 -5.26 -0.51
C THR A 99 -10.56 -6.19 -0.53
N TYR A 100 -9.52 -5.81 -1.26
CA TYR A 100 -8.24 -6.50 -1.29
C TYR A 100 -7.28 -5.84 -0.31
N VAL A 101 -6.70 -6.66 0.56
CA VAL A 101 -5.60 -6.26 1.45
C VAL A 101 -4.33 -6.98 1.01
N VAL A 102 -3.28 -6.22 0.70
CA VAL A 102 -2.00 -6.75 0.21
C VAL A 102 -0.90 -6.39 1.19
N SER A 103 -0.41 -7.39 1.93
CA SER A 103 0.49 -7.22 3.07
C SER A 103 1.83 -7.93 2.86
N PRO A 104 2.97 -7.35 3.28
CA PRO A 104 4.27 -8.01 3.21
C PRO A 104 4.45 -9.07 4.32
N VAL A 105 3.54 -9.12 5.29
CA VAL A 105 3.53 -10.07 6.41
C VAL A 105 2.15 -10.69 6.56
N VAL A 106 2.08 -11.88 7.18
CA VAL A 106 0.81 -12.54 7.49
C VAL A 106 0.00 -11.66 8.45
N LEU A 107 -1.29 -11.50 8.16
CA LEU A 107 -2.28 -10.82 9.01
C LEU A 107 -3.29 -11.88 9.50
N PRO A 108 -3.04 -12.55 10.65
CA PRO A 108 -3.82 -13.73 11.06
C PRO A 108 -5.31 -13.48 11.24
N TRP A 109 -5.70 -12.25 11.59
CA TRP A 109 -7.12 -11.90 11.75
C TRP A 109 -7.84 -11.75 10.42
N LEU A 110 -7.14 -11.53 9.30
CA LEU A 110 -7.72 -11.54 7.96
C LEU A 110 -7.72 -12.94 7.37
N ASP A 111 -6.68 -13.74 7.65
CA ASP A 111 -6.60 -15.15 7.26
C ASP A 111 -7.77 -15.97 7.85
N ALA A 112 -8.25 -15.59 9.03
CA ALA A 112 -9.42 -16.20 9.66
C ALA A 112 -10.77 -15.81 9.00
N LEU A 113 -10.78 -14.88 8.05
CA LEU A 113 -11.97 -14.42 7.32
C LEU A 113 -12.08 -14.99 5.90
N THR A 114 -10.98 -15.54 5.38
CA THR A 114 -10.85 -16.14 4.04
C THR A 114 -11.04 -17.65 4.09
#